data_AF-A0A836GIC2-F1
#
_entry.id   AF-A0A836GIC2-F1
#
_cell.length_a   1.000
_cell.length_b   1.000
_cell.length_c   1.000
_cell.angle_alpha   90.00
_cell.angle_beta   90.00
_cell.angle_gamma   90.00
#
_symmetry.space_group_name_H-M   'P 1'
#
loop_
_entity.id
_entity.type
_entity.pdbx_description
1 polymer ?
#
loop_
_entity_poly.entity_id
_entity_poly.type
_entity_poly.pdbx_seq_one_letter_code
_entity_poly.pdbx_strand_id
1 'polypeptide(L)'
;MMNVPSPPSQYPSALLILVTGLPAAGKSTFLAAAQRHVFQCGDSSGKVSLFGGRCHGRISSVLQLDKVLADLERETASDIDFAASAGDHKFSPLLWRRATRRLLKLTQSALCTCVAETADSDATQDVVVPMVFVEDNMHYRSMRARYYQMCRALERGEQPVQTPRDTPAATVQASHRFIGVFELRFVTPLAVCLARNAQRGVPRKGSDEEQMHASAWVPPAVICSMDALFDHCYAADDRLDRIVGAPCDSKAWQWTATTQPWGLLVYASQAVSEEMLPAAPEETAVGFFDVALQQPEAWDMCQRQRQDAARTRLTCLRGDEHLDETTRLSRAAEAVESHAHQLDLQLRRVIHAFLQQRYHLQAHGTENAPSSRQRSAMLRKHMVVAKQEAAQSFKVQLRQLCTANTDVANTTAVERLSSSIDDVQELVVQQFQQRVLDLWRALEACALPASRMTSTRK
;
A
#
# COMPACT_ATOMS: atom_id res chain seq x y z
N MET A 1 -6.03 49.33 -10.72
CA MET A 1 -7.05 48.31 -10.44
C MET A 1 -6.46 47.34 -9.42
N MET A 2 -7.04 47.23 -8.22
CA MET A 2 -6.57 46.25 -7.24
C MET A 2 -7.16 44.89 -7.62
N ASN A 3 -6.31 43.89 -7.88
CA ASN A 3 -6.74 42.51 -8.08
C ASN A 3 -7.37 42.02 -6.77
N VAL A 4 -8.70 41.89 -6.77
CA VAL A 4 -9.41 41.20 -5.69
C VAL A 4 -9.07 39.72 -5.82
N PRO A 5 -8.46 39.09 -4.81
CA PRO A 5 -8.12 37.66 -4.88
C PRO A 5 -9.40 36.83 -5.00
N SER A 6 -9.42 35.92 -5.97
CA SER A 6 -10.53 35.00 -6.17
C SER A 6 -10.77 34.16 -4.91
N PRO A 7 -12.03 33.87 -4.55
CA PRO A 7 -12.33 33.00 -3.44
C PRO A 7 -11.67 31.62 -3.67
N PRO A 8 -11.18 30.96 -2.61
CA PRO A 8 -10.51 29.68 -2.76
C PRO A 8 -11.46 28.66 -3.37
N SER A 9 -10.99 27.93 -4.41
CA SER A 9 -11.77 26.85 -5.03
C SER A 9 -12.31 25.92 -3.95
N GLN A 10 -13.60 25.58 -4.02
CA GLN A 10 -14.25 24.70 -3.06
C GLN A 10 -13.88 23.22 -3.29
N TYR A 11 -13.36 22.91 -4.48
CA TYR A 11 -13.06 21.56 -4.94
C TYR A 11 -11.58 21.19 -4.73
N PRO A 12 -11.27 19.90 -4.55
CA PRO A 12 -9.89 19.43 -4.56
C PRO A 12 -9.23 19.66 -5.94
N SER A 13 -7.95 20.03 -5.92
CA SER A 13 -7.10 20.11 -7.11
C SER A 13 -6.78 18.73 -7.70
N ALA A 14 -6.86 17.67 -6.89
CA ALA A 14 -6.75 16.29 -7.32
C ALA A 14 -7.35 15.35 -6.26
N LEU A 15 -7.72 14.14 -6.67
CA LEU A 15 -8.03 13.04 -5.77
C LEU A 15 -6.97 11.95 -5.90
N LEU A 16 -6.40 11.55 -4.76
CA LEU A 16 -5.57 10.36 -4.65
C LEU A 16 -6.41 9.22 -4.08
N ILE A 17 -6.54 8.14 -4.84
CA ILE A 17 -7.30 6.95 -4.45
C ILE A 17 -6.30 5.80 -4.26
N LEU A 18 -6.08 5.42 -3.00
CA LEU A 18 -5.23 4.31 -2.61
C LEU A 18 -6.04 3.01 -2.66
N VAL A 19 -5.78 2.15 -3.63
CA VAL A 19 -6.44 0.85 -3.75
C VAL A 19 -5.64 -0.20 -3.00
N THR A 20 -6.15 -0.63 -1.84
CA THR A 20 -5.45 -1.48 -0.87
C THR A 20 -6.14 -2.82 -0.67
N GLY A 21 -5.42 -3.80 -0.12
CA GLY A 21 -5.93 -5.14 0.13
C GLY A 21 -4.90 -6.21 -0.22
N LEU A 22 -5.17 -7.46 0.15
CA LEU A 22 -4.22 -8.56 -0.06
C LEU A 22 -3.87 -8.79 -1.54
N PRO A 23 -2.73 -9.45 -1.82
CA PRO A 23 -2.47 -10.02 -3.14
C PRO A 23 -3.67 -10.85 -3.62
N ALA A 24 -4.03 -10.70 -4.88
CA ALA A 24 -5.18 -11.36 -5.51
C ALA A 24 -6.58 -11.01 -4.93
N ALA A 25 -6.71 -9.92 -4.16
CA ALA A 25 -8.01 -9.42 -3.67
C ALA A 25 -8.93 -8.81 -4.76
N GLY A 26 -8.50 -8.76 -6.02
CA GLY A 26 -9.29 -8.22 -7.14
C GLY A 26 -9.05 -6.73 -7.48
N LYS A 27 -8.04 -6.11 -6.86
CA LYS A 27 -7.69 -4.69 -7.04
C LYS A 27 -7.45 -4.31 -8.51
N SER A 28 -6.56 -5.03 -9.20
CA SER A 28 -6.22 -4.75 -10.60
C SER A 28 -7.39 -4.98 -11.55
N THR A 29 -8.23 -5.98 -11.25
CA THR A 29 -9.47 -6.27 -12.00
C THR A 29 -10.48 -5.13 -11.87
N PHE A 30 -10.66 -4.61 -10.64
CA PHE A 30 -11.46 -3.42 -10.40
C PHE A 30 -10.92 -2.22 -11.15
N LEU A 31 -9.61 -1.95 -11.11
CA LEU A 31 -9.02 -0.81 -11.82
C LEU A 31 -9.23 -0.87 -13.33
N ALA A 32 -9.12 -2.06 -13.93
CA ALA A 32 -9.42 -2.27 -15.34
C ALA A 32 -10.90 -2.00 -15.66
N ALA A 33 -11.83 -2.43 -14.78
CA ALA A 33 -13.25 -2.15 -14.92
C ALA A 33 -13.57 -0.65 -14.70
N ALA A 34 -12.92 -0.01 -13.73
CA ALA A 34 -13.04 1.42 -13.43
C ALA A 34 -12.63 2.28 -14.62
N GLN A 35 -11.51 1.95 -15.28
CA GLN A 35 -11.09 2.64 -16.50
C GLN A 35 -12.14 2.48 -17.60
N ARG A 36 -12.60 1.24 -17.86
CA ARG A 36 -13.65 0.98 -18.86
C ARG A 36 -14.95 1.74 -18.57
N HIS A 37 -15.40 1.77 -17.31
CA HIS A 37 -16.58 2.52 -16.88
C HIS A 37 -16.45 4.01 -17.20
N VAL A 38 -15.35 4.66 -16.81
CA VAL A 38 -15.12 6.09 -17.09
C VAL A 38 -15.03 6.38 -18.59
N PHE A 39 -14.46 5.48 -19.39
CA PHE A 39 -14.41 5.63 -20.85
C PHE A 39 -15.77 5.42 -21.53
N GLN A 40 -16.66 4.59 -20.96
CA GLN A 40 -17.96 4.25 -21.54
C GLN A 40 -19.10 5.17 -21.10
N CYS A 41 -19.06 5.69 -19.87
CA CYS A 41 -20.13 6.53 -19.32
C CYS A 41 -20.06 8.01 -19.71
N GLY A 42 -18.91 8.50 -20.18
CA GLY A 42 -18.77 9.89 -20.58
C GLY A 42 -19.24 10.14 -22.01
N ASP A 43 -19.78 11.34 -22.26
CA ASP A 43 -19.53 12.03 -23.54
C ASP A 43 -18.03 11.92 -23.86
N SER A 44 -17.63 11.98 -25.14
CA SER A 44 -16.26 11.80 -25.68
C SER A 44 -15.07 12.42 -24.89
N SER A 45 -15.36 13.26 -23.90
CA SER A 45 -14.50 13.80 -22.86
C SER A 45 -13.99 12.84 -21.75
N GLY A 46 -14.57 11.65 -21.55
CA GLY A 46 -14.08 10.67 -20.54
C GLY A 46 -14.18 11.14 -19.09
N LYS A 47 -15.31 11.76 -18.73
CA LYS A 47 -15.60 12.32 -17.41
C LYS A 47 -16.69 11.51 -16.70
N VAL A 48 -16.63 11.47 -15.37
CA VAL A 48 -17.70 10.92 -14.51
C VAL A 48 -18.17 11.95 -13.51
N SER A 49 -19.46 11.92 -13.13
CA SER A 49 -19.96 12.79 -12.07
C SER A 49 -19.34 12.40 -10.72
N LEU A 50 -19.10 13.37 -9.83
CA LEU A 50 -18.61 13.14 -8.47
C LEU A 50 -19.46 13.92 -7.45
N PHE A 51 -19.53 13.37 -6.23
CA PHE A 51 -20.07 14.06 -5.05
C PHE A 51 -21.54 14.51 -5.21
N GLY A 52 -22.35 13.71 -5.92
CA GLY A 52 -23.75 14.01 -6.18
C GLY A 52 -23.93 15.11 -7.24
N GLY A 53 -23.09 15.11 -8.28
CA GLY A 53 -23.18 16.09 -9.37
C GLY A 53 -22.50 17.43 -9.10
N ARG A 54 -21.70 17.56 -8.05
CA ARG A 54 -21.05 18.84 -7.69
C ARG A 54 -19.87 19.17 -8.58
N CYS A 55 -19.14 18.17 -9.04
CA CYS A 55 -18.07 18.32 -10.02
C CYS A 55 -17.94 17.04 -10.86
N HIS A 56 -17.05 17.07 -11.83
CA HIS A 56 -16.69 15.91 -12.63
C HIS A 56 -15.30 15.38 -12.24
N GLY A 57 -15.11 14.08 -12.36
CA GLY A 57 -13.86 13.38 -12.20
C GLY A 57 -13.33 12.91 -13.54
N ARG A 58 -12.00 12.91 -13.70
CA ARG A 58 -11.30 12.24 -14.81
C ARG A 58 -10.21 11.35 -14.25
N ILE A 59 -10.10 10.11 -14.71
CA ILE A 59 -8.94 9.27 -14.38
C ILE A 59 -7.72 9.82 -15.12
N SER A 60 -6.80 10.45 -14.38
CA SER A 60 -5.56 11.01 -14.92
C SER A 60 -4.46 9.95 -14.98
N SER A 61 -4.35 9.12 -13.95
CA SER A 61 -3.34 8.06 -13.89
C SER A 61 -3.81 6.86 -13.07
N VAL A 62 -3.36 5.68 -13.48
CA VAL A 62 -3.52 4.40 -12.75
C VAL A 62 -2.15 3.77 -12.61
N LEU A 63 -1.61 3.82 -11.40
CA LEU A 63 -0.28 3.35 -11.07
C LEU A 63 -0.39 2.04 -10.30
N GLN A 64 0.24 0.97 -10.79
CA GLN A 64 0.09 -0.37 -10.22
C GLN A 64 1.45 -0.96 -9.82
N LEU A 65 1.54 -1.49 -8.61
CA LEU A 65 2.76 -2.12 -8.11
C LEU A 65 3.24 -3.26 -9.03
N ASP A 66 2.33 -4.11 -9.50
CA ASP A 66 2.67 -5.25 -10.36
C ASP A 66 3.33 -4.81 -11.69
N LYS A 67 2.90 -3.68 -12.26
CA LYS A 67 3.53 -3.10 -13.45
C LYS A 67 4.95 -2.59 -13.14
N VAL A 68 5.11 -1.88 -12.02
CA VAL A 68 6.42 -1.38 -11.59
C VAL A 68 7.38 -2.53 -11.27
N LEU A 69 6.89 -3.62 -10.68
CA LEU A 69 7.67 -4.84 -10.46
C LEU A 69 8.15 -5.42 -11.78
N ALA A 70 7.25 -5.63 -12.74
CA ALA A 70 7.60 -6.14 -14.06
C ALA A 70 8.62 -5.24 -14.80
N ASP A 71 8.48 -3.91 -14.70
CA ASP A 71 9.43 -2.96 -15.27
C ASP A 71 10.83 -3.10 -14.66
N LEU A 72 10.91 -3.19 -13.33
CA LEU A 72 12.18 -3.34 -12.61
C LEU A 72 12.84 -4.70 -12.85
N GLU A 73 12.05 -5.76 -13.00
CA GLU A 73 12.55 -7.08 -13.38
C GLU A 73 13.18 -7.04 -14.77
N ARG A 74 12.53 -6.37 -15.74
CA ARG A 74 13.07 -6.17 -17.09
C ARG A 74 14.36 -5.33 -17.09
N GLU A 75 14.41 -4.25 -16.31
CA GLU A 75 15.64 -3.45 -16.10
C GLU A 75 16.79 -4.28 -15.53
N THR A 76 16.50 -5.23 -14.63
CA THR A 76 17.53 -6.05 -13.98
C THR A 76 17.99 -7.20 -14.87
N ALA A 77 17.09 -7.77 -15.68
CA ALA A 77 17.40 -8.84 -16.62
C ALA A 77 18.28 -8.37 -17.79
N SER A 78 18.23 -7.08 -18.17
CA SER A 78 19.14 -6.53 -19.19
C SER A 78 20.59 -6.38 -18.72
N ASP A 79 20.86 -6.44 -17.41
CA ASP A 79 22.20 -6.23 -16.83
C ASP A 79 22.92 -7.54 -16.46
N ILE A 80 22.23 -8.70 -16.41
CA ILE A 80 22.85 -9.96 -16.00
C ILE A 80 22.22 -11.16 -16.75
N ASP A 81 23.05 -11.97 -17.41
CA ASP A 81 22.72 -13.27 -18.04
C ASP A 81 22.27 -14.33 -17.00
N PHE A 82 21.19 -14.08 -16.26
CA PHE A 82 20.58 -15.03 -15.31
C PHE A 82 19.54 -15.92 -16.02
N ALA A 83 19.98 -16.66 -17.04
CA ALA A 83 19.14 -17.64 -17.73
C ALA A 83 18.93 -18.96 -16.94
N ALA A 84 19.36 -19.06 -15.67
CA ALA A 84 19.48 -20.35 -14.98
C ALA A 84 18.61 -20.57 -13.72
N SER A 85 17.72 -19.66 -13.32
CA SER A 85 16.85 -19.87 -12.14
C SER A 85 15.37 -19.57 -12.39
N ALA A 86 14.87 -19.99 -13.55
CA ALA A 86 13.44 -20.07 -13.83
C ALA A 86 12.79 -21.18 -12.98
N GLY A 87 12.44 -20.88 -11.73
CA GLY A 87 11.72 -21.82 -10.88
C GLY A 87 11.33 -21.25 -9.52
N ASP A 88 12.30 -20.79 -8.72
CA ASP A 88 12.10 -20.76 -7.25
C ASP A 88 12.33 -19.41 -6.55
N HIS A 89 12.71 -18.34 -7.27
CA HIS A 89 13.09 -17.05 -6.66
C HIS A 89 12.29 -15.83 -7.15
N LYS A 90 10.97 -15.96 -7.33
CA LYS A 90 10.12 -14.84 -7.81
C LYS A 90 9.83 -13.74 -6.79
N PHE A 91 9.98 -14.01 -5.49
CA PHE A 91 9.78 -12.97 -4.46
C PHE A 91 11.13 -12.47 -3.96
N SER A 92 11.41 -11.18 -4.20
CA SER A 92 12.58 -10.49 -3.68
C SER A 92 12.13 -9.27 -2.85
N PRO A 93 12.32 -9.28 -1.52
CA PRO A 93 12.04 -8.12 -0.67
C PRO A 93 12.66 -6.82 -1.15
N LEU A 94 13.89 -6.89 -1.66
CA LEU A 94 14.61 -5.72 -2.16
C LEU A 94 13.97 -5.15 -3.43
N LEU A 95 13.56 -6.02 -4.36
CA LEU A 95 12.83 -5.63 -5.56
C LEU A 95 11.49 -4.98 -5.20
N TRP A 96 10.73 -5.60 -4.30
CA TRP A 96 9.45 -5.05 -3.81
C TRP A 96 9.62 -3.68 -3.15
N ARG A 97 10.68 -3.50 -2.35
CA ARG A 97 11.00 -2.19 -1.76
C ARG A 97 11.38 -1.15 -2.82
N ARG A 98 12.16 -1.53 -3.84
CA ARG A 98 12.49 -0.64 -4.97
C ARG A 98 11.22 -0.27 -5.74
N ALA A 99 10.33 -1.22 -5.95
CA ALA A 99 9.05 -1.03 -6.64
C ALA A 99 8.12 -0.08 -5.89
N THR A 100 7.90 -0.28 -4.58
CA THR A 100 7.04 0.63 -3.78
C THR A 100 7.61 2.05 -3.71
N ARG A 101 8.93 2.21 -3.62
CA ARG A 101 9.59 3.53 -3.69
C ARG A 101 9.44 4.19 -5.06
N ARG A 102 9.57 3.41 -6.14
CA ARG A 102 9.36 3.91 -7.50
C ARG A 102 7.90 4.30 -7.71
N LEU A 103 6.95 3.50 -7.23
CA LEU A 103 5.52 3.79 -7.26
C LEU A 103 5.17 5.09 -6.53
N LEU A 104 5.75 5.32 -5.34
CA LEU A 104 5.58 6.57 -4.61
C LEU A 104 6.08 7.78 -5.42
N LYS A 105 7.27 7.69 -6.04
CA LYS A 105 7.81 8.75 -6.89
C LYS A 105 6.93 9.02 -8.12
N LEU A 106 6.46 7.97 -8.79
CA LEU A 106 5.54 8.09 -9.93
C LEU A 106 4.23 8.77 -9.51
N THR A 107 3.72 8.43 -8.32
CA THR A 107 2.52 9.05 -7.76
C THR A 107 2.75 10.53 -7.47
N GLN A 108 3.89 10.87 -6.86
CA GLN A 108 4.27 12.26 -6.63
C GLN A 108 4.28 13.04 -7.94
N SER A 109 4.98 12.54 -8.97
CA SER A 109 5.03 13.19 -10.28
C SER A 109 3.64 13.36 -10.89
N ALA A 110 2.80 12.33 -10.89
CA ALA A 110 1.44 12.39 -11.43
C ALA A 110 0.59 13.44 -10.71
N LEU A 111 0.65 13.52 -9.39
CA LEU A 111 -0.07 14.54 -8.60
C LEU A 111 0.45 15.95 -8.88
N CYS A 112 1.76 16.13 -9.07
CA CYS A 112 2.33 17.43 -9.42
C CYS A 112 1.79 17.93 -10.75
N THR A 113 1.74 17.05 -11.76
CA THR A 113 1.14 17.35 -13.06
C THR A 113 -0.34 17.72 -12.91
N CYS A 114 -1.12 16.92 -12.17
CA CYS A 114 -2.54 17.20 -11.93
C CYS A 114 -2.77 18.57 -11.26
N VAL A 115 -1.98 18.89 -10.24
CA VAL A 115 -2.09 20.16 -9.52
C VAL A 115 -1.70 21.35 -10.40
N ALA A 116 -0.70 21.20 -11.28
CA ALA A 116 -0.33 22.24 -12.24
C ALA A 116 -1.45 22.47 -13.27
N GLU A 117 -1.98 21.40 -13.88
CA GLU A 117 -3.08 21.47 -14.86
C GLU A 117 -4.32 22.19 -14.30
N THR A 118 -4.68 21.93 -13.05
CA THR A 118 -5.83 22.60 -12.42
C THR A 118 -5.60 24.07 -12.05
N ALA A 119 -4.34 24.50 -11.92
CA ALA A 119 -4.02 25.89 -11.65
C ALA A 119 -4.14 26.77 -12.91
N ASP A 120 -3.89 26.18 -14.08
CA ASP A 120 -3.92 26.86 -15.38
C ASP A 120 -5.32 26.85 -16.04
N SER A 121 -6.26 26.05 -15.51
CA SER A 121 -7.62 26.00 -16.04
C SER A 121 -8.43 27.21 -15.57
N ASP A 122 -8.84 28.05 -16.52
CA ASP A 122 -9.80 29.13 -16.28
C ASP A 122 -11.09 28.57 -15.64
N ALA A 123 -11.64 29.34 -14.70
CA ALA A 123 -12.83 29.02 -13.91
C ALA A 123 -14.10 28.94 -14.78
N THR A 124 -14.18 27.91 -15.60
CA THR A 124 -15.40 27.53 -16.33
C THR A 124 -16.36 26.79 -15.40
N GLN A 125 -17.65 26.79 -15.74
CA GLN A 125 -18.71 26.19 -14.93
C GLN A 125 -18.57 24.66 -14.75
N ASP A 126 -17.69 24.00 -15.51
CA ASP A 126 -17.51 22.56 -15.49
C ASP A 126 -16.19 22.15 -14.80
N VAL A 127 -16.19 22.10 -13.45
CA VAL A 127 -15.00 21.76 -12.67
C VAL A 127 -14.66 20.28 -12.85
N VAL A 128 -13.48 20.00 -13.44
CA VAL A 128 -12.95 18.65 -13.61
C VAL A 128 -11.82 18.40 -12.61
N VAL A 129 -12.01 17.39 -11.76
CA VAL A 129 -11.04 16.96 -10.76
C VAL A 129 -10.26 15.73 -11.28
N PRO A 130 -8.94 15.84 -11.47
CA PRO A 130 -8.13 14.70 -11.86
C PRO A 130 -8.01 13.69 -10.70
N MET A 131 -8.19 12.40 -11.03
CA MET A 131 -8.09 11.28 -10.12
C MET A 131 -6.84 10.45 -10.44
N VAL A 132 -6.03 10.18 -9.42
CA VAL A 132 -4.85 9.32 -9.47
C VAL A 132 -5.13 8.08 -8.63
N PHE A 133 -5.16 6.91 -9.26
CA PHE A 133 -5.29 5.63 -8.58
C PHE A 133 -3.92 5.02 -8.34
N VAL A 134 -3.68 4.54 -7.12
CA VAL A 134 -2.44 3.84 -6.75
C VAL A 134 -2.80 2.48 -6.18
N GLU A 135 -2.39 1.43 -6.86
CA GLU A 135 -2.59 0.05 -6.45
C GLU A 135 -1.33 -0.52 -5.78
N ASP A 136 -1.47 -0.91 -4.51
CA ASP A 136 -0.47 -1.62 -3.73
C ASP A 136 -1.21 -2.41 -2.64
N ASN A 137 -0.56 -3.39 -2.01
CA ASN A 137 -1.16 -4.12 -0.90
C ASN A 137 -1.34 -3.22 0.34
N MET A 138 -0.38 -2.33 0.59
CA MET A 138 -0.34 -1.34 1.70
C MET A 138 -0.85 -1.88 3.06
N HIS A 139 -0.43 -3.08 3.44
CA HIS A 139 -0.91 -3.75 4.66
C HIS A 139 -0.47 -3.05 5.95
N TYR A 140 0.58 -2.22 5.90
CA TYR A 140 0.94 -1.35 7.03
C TYR A 140 0.25 0.01 6.96
N ARG A 141 -0.08 0.57 8.13
CA ARG A 141 -0.55 1.96 8.26
C ARG A 141 0.48 2.97 7.74
N SER A 142 1.76 2.76 8.05
CA SER A 142 2.88 3.60 7.60
C SER A 142 2.94 3.74 6.07
N MET A 143 2.72 2.65 5.34
CA MET A 143 2.69 2.67 3.87
C MET A 143 1.64 3.64 3.33
N ARG A 144 0.42 3.62 3.88
CA ARG A 144 -0.67 4.55 3.51
C ARG A 144 -0.39 5.98 3.97
N ALA A 145 0.11 6.13 5.20
CA ALA A 145 0.48 7.42 5.77
C ALA A 145 1.52 8.15 4.92
N ARG A 146 2.48 7.42 4.31
CA ARG A 146 3.50 7.98 3.42
C ARG A 146 2.89 8.73 2.22
N TYR A 147 1.83 8.17 1.61
CA TYR A 147 1.10 8.85 0.53
C TYR A 147 0.34 10.07 1.01
N TYR A 148 -0.31 9.98 2.18
CA TYR A 148 -1.00 11.13 2.77
C TYR A 148 -0.03 12.27 3.08
N GLN A 149 1.10 11.98 3.73
CA GLN A 149 2.16 12.95 4.04
C GLN A 149 2.73 13.59 2.77
N MET A 150 2.96 12.80 1.72
CA MET A 150 3.38 13.30 0.41
C MET A 150 2.36 14.32 -0.14
N CYS A 151 1.05 14.03 -0.11
CA CYS A 151 0.02 14.99 -0.50
C CYS A 151 0.12 16.29 0.33
N ARG A 152 0.23 16.20 1.65
CA ARG A 152 0.34 17.38 2.52
C ARG A 152 1.60 18.21 2.22
N ALA A 153 2.73 17.57 1.92
CA ALA A 153 3.97 18.25 1.52
C ALA A 153 3.81 18.98 0.17
N LEU A 154 3.15 18.35 -0.82
CA LEU A 154 2.86 18.97 -2.11
C LEU A 154 1.97 20.21 -1.96
N GLU A 155 0.97 20.15 -1.09
CA GLU A 155 0.09 21.30 -0.86
C GLU A 155 0.76 22.47 -0.13
N ARG A 156 1.80 22.19 0.68
CA ARG A 156 2.64 23.21 1.32
C ARG A 156 3.70 23.79 0.38
N GLY A 157 3.87 23.21 -0.80
CA GLY A 157 4.90 23.63 -1.75
C GLY A 157 6.33 23.27 -1.32
N GLU A 158 6.49 22.26 -0.45
CA GLU A 158 7.79 21.81 0.08
C GLU A 158 8.62 21.01 -0.96
N GLN A 159 8.42 21.24 -2.25
CA GLN A 159 9.22 20.58 -3.26
C GLN A 159 10.68 21.07 -3.20
N PRO A 160 11.67 20.17 -3.27
CA PRO A 160 13.03 20.55 -3.63
C PRO A 160 13.01 20.99 -5.09
N VAL A 161 12.83 22.30 -5.32
CA VAL A 161 12.89 22.92 -6.64
C VAL A 161 14.30 22.73 -7.19
N GLN A 162 14.48 21.80 -8.13
CA GLN A 162 15.71 21.61 -8.90
C GLN A 162 15.75 22.47 -10.18
N THR A 163 14.97 23.54 -10.28
CA THR A 163 15.08 24.48 -11.39
C THR A 163 16.02 25.65 -11.06
N PRO A 164 16.86 26.09 -12.02
CA PRO A 164 17.72 27.26 -11.84
C PRO A 164 16.89 28.50 -11.55
N ARG A 165 17.19 29.15 -10.42
CA ARG A 165 16.62 30.45 -10.03
C ARG A 165 17.15 31.51 -10.97
N ASP A 166 16.29 32.02 -11.85
CA ASP A 166 16.42 33.35 -12.45
C ASP A 166 15.04 33.88 -12.86
N THR A 167 14.20 34.19 -11.87
CA THR A 167 13.12 35.19 -12.04
C THR A 167 12.56 35.63 -10.67
N PRO A 168 12.88 36.85 -10.20
CA PRO A 168 12.35 37.39 -8.95
C PRO A 168 11.08 38.20 -9.25
N ALA A 169 9.95 37.55 -9.53
CA ALA A 169 8.68 38.29 -9.72
C ALA A 169 7.39 37.50 -9.49
N ALA A 170 7.44 36.28 -8.98
CA ALA A 170 6.23 35.54 -8.61
C ALA A 170 6.31 35.16 -7.14
N THR A 171 5.98 36.11 -6.25
CA THR A 171 5.29 35.79 -5.00
C THR A 171 3.94 35.18 -5.41
N VAL A 172 4.00 33.91 -5.86
CA VAL A 172 2.86 33.11 -6.26
C VAL A 172 1.93 33.13 -5.07
N GLN A 173 0.80 33.82 -5.22
CA GLN A 173 -0.36 33.67 -4.35
C GLN A 173 -0.47 32.18 -4.07
N ALA A 174 -0.40 31.80 -2.79
CA ALA A 174 -0.53 30.42 -2.37
C ALA A 174 -1.96 29.96 -2.70
N SER A 175 -2.21 29.65 -3.98
CA SER A 175 -3.43 29.05 -4.46
C SER A 175 -3.66 27.85 -3.58
N HIS A 176 -4.81 27.83 -2.91
CA HIS A 176 -5.12 26.83 -1.89
C HIS A 176 -5.26 25.45 -2.55
N ARG A 177 -4.12 24.79 -2.77
CA ARG A 177 -4.01 23.45 -3.31
C ARG A 177 -4.47 22.50 -2.22
N PHE A 178 -5.51 21.73 -2.53
CA PHE A 178 -6.01 20.67 -1.68
C PHE A 178 -6.12 19.39 -2.49
N ILE A 179 -5.48 18.33 -2.00
CA ILE A 179 -5.55 16.98 -2.56
C ILE A 179 -6.40 16.16 -1.59
N GLY A 180 -7.54 15.67 -2.07
CA GLY A 180 -8.36 14.72 -1.32
C GLY A 180 -7.73 13.33 -1.38
N VAL A 181 -7.68 12.63 -0.25
CA VAL A 181 -7.12 11.27 -0.17
C VAL A 181 -8.19 10.29 0.30
N PHE A 182 -8.40 9.23 -0.47
CA PHE A 182 -9.29 8.12 -0.12
C PHE A 182 -8.53 6.80 -0.14
N GLU A 183 -8.84 5.93 0.81
CA GLU A 183 -8.45 4.52 0.80
C GLU A 183 -9.64 3.68 0.35
N LEU A 184 -9.43 2.92 -0.72
CA LEU A 184 -10.33 1.93 -1.27
C LEU A 184 -9.85 0.54 -0.87
N ARG A 185 -10.46 -0.06 0.15
CA ARG A 185 -9.97 -1.31 0.74
C ARG A 185 -10.77 -2.52 0.27
N PHE A 186 -10.07 -3.45 -0.36
CA PHE A 186 -10.61 -4.77 -0.71
C PHE A 186 -10.43 -5.73 0.47
N VAL A 187 -11.54 -6.09 1.11
CA VAL A 187 -11.60 -7.10 2.17
C VAL A 187 -12.09 -8.39 1.53
N THR A 188 -11.15 -9.15 0.97
CA THR A 188 -11.41 -10.49 0.41
C THR A 188 -10.86 -11.55 1.37
N PRO A 189 -11.61 -12.62 1.69
CA PRO A 189 -11.14 -13.65 2.59
C PRO A 189 -9.78 -14.23 2.18
N LEU A 190 -8.88 -14.47 3.14
CA LEU A 190 -7.54 -15.00 2.89
C LEU A 190 -7.56 -16.27 2.02
N ALA A 191 -8.48 -17.20 2.30
CA ALA A 191 -8.62 -18.44 1.52
C ALA A 191 -8.87 -18.18 0.03
N VAL A 192 -9.71 -17.19 -0.29
CA VAL A 192 -10.02 -16.79 -1.66
C VAL A 192 -8.81 -16.13 -2.33
N CYS A 193 -8.11 -15.25 -1.62
CA CYS A 193 -6.86 -14.65 -2.09
C CYS A 193 -5.79 -15.72 -2.39
N LEU A 194 -5.63 -16.71 -1.52
CA LEU A 194 -4.71 -17.83 -1.73
C LEU A 194 -5.09 -18.68 -2.94
N ALA A 195 -6.37 -19.02 -3.09
CA ALA A 195 -6.87 -19.79 -4.23
C ALA A 195 -6.64 -19.06 -5.57
N ARG A 196 -6.95 -17.76 -5.62
CA ARG A 196 -6.69 -16.91 -6.80
C ARG A 196 -5.20 -16.75 -7.08
N ASN A 197 -4.38 -16.60 -6.04
CA ASN A 197 -2.93 -16.48 -6.19
C ASN A 197 -2.30 -17.78 -6.71
N ALA A 198 -2.80 -18.96 -6.32
CA ALA A 198 -2.33 -20.24 -6.85
C ALA A 198 -2.52 -20.34 -8.38
N GLN A 199 -3.61 -19.78 -8.91
CA GLN A 199 -3.87 -19.75 -10.36
C GLN A 199 -2.85 -18.88 -11.13
N ARG A 200 -2.24 -17.87 -10.48
CA ARG A 200 -1.17 -17.03 -11.07
C ARG A 200 0.18 -17.74 -11.15
N GLY A 201 0.38 -18.76 -10.33
CA GLY A 201 1.65 -19.48 -10.21
C GLY A 201 1.90 -20.50 -11.32
N VAL A 202 0.89 -20.81 -12.13
CA VAL A 202 0.98 -21.79 -13.23
C VAL A 202 1.19 -21.02 -14.54
N PRO A 203 2.40 -21.05 -15.13
CA PRO A 203 2.61 -20.45 -16.45
C PRO A 203 1.78 -21.25 -17.46
N ARG A 204 0.73 -20.62 -17.99
CA ARG A 204 0.11 -21.07 -19.24
C ARG A 204 1.08 -20.69 -20.37
N LYS A 205 1.08 -21.47 -21.46
CA LYS A 205 2.02 -21.29 -22.57
C LYS A 205 1.43 -20.30 -23.60
N GLY A 206 2.08 -19.15 -23.79
CA GLY A 206 2.11 -18.46 -25.09
C GLY A 206 1.80 -16.97 -25.21
N SER A 207 1.75 -16.11 -24.18
CA SER A 207 1.60 -14.65 -24.41
C SER A 207 2.35 -13.71 -23.44
N ASP A 208 2.62 -12.47 -23.89
CA ASP A 208 3.23 -11.39 -23.08
C ASP A 208 2.37 -11.03 -21.84
N GLU A 209 1.04 -11.21 -21.93
CA GLU A 209 0.12 -11.05 -20.79
C GLU A 209 0.36 -12.11 -19.70
N GLU A 210 0.72 -13.35 -20.08
CA GLU A 210 1.02 -14.41 -19.12
C GLU A 210 2.31 -14.15 -18.34
N GLN A 211 3.27 -13.43 -18.94
CA GLN A 211 4.50 -13.04 -18.27
C GLN A 211 4.24 -11.97 -17.19
N MET A 212 3.30 -11.04 -17.41
CA MET A 212 2.83 -10.10 -16.39
C MET A 212 2.06 -10.78 -15.25
N HIS A 213 1.29 -11.84 -15.53
CA HIS A 213 0.61 -12.60 -14.48
C HIS A 213 1.58 -13.43 -13.62
N ALA A 214 2.65 -13.91 -14.22
CA ALA A 214 3.67 -14.71 -13.57
C ALA A 214 4.61 -13.90 -12.64
N SER A 215 4.80 -12.60 -12.89
CA SER A 215 5.56 -11.67 -12.03
C SER A 215 4.75 -11.20 -10.81
N ALA A 216 3.41 -11.25 -10.88
CA ALA A 216 2.50 -10.89 -9.79
C ALA A 216 2.22 -12.03 -8.79
N TRP A 217 2.90 -13.17 -8.90
CA TRP A 217 2.76 -14.30 -7.97
C TRP A 217 3.51 -14.03 -6.66
N VAL A 218 2.83 -14.22 -5.54
CA VAL A 218 3.41 -14.05 -4.19
C VAL A 218 3.42 -15.38 -3.45
N PRO A 219 4.49 -15.77 -2.74
CA PRO A 219 4.49 -16.99 -1.94
C PRO A 219 3.34 -16.99 -0.93
N PRO A 220 2.56 -18.07 -0.83
CA PRO A 220 1.43 -18.16 0.10
C PRO A 220 1.74 -17.74 1.54
N ALA A 221 2.92 -18.09 2.08
CA ALA A 221 3.30 -17.71 3.44
C ALA A 221 3.57 -16.21 3.62
N VAL A 222 3.95 -15.52 2.55
CA VAL A 222 4.04 -14.06 2.53
C VAL A 222 2.64 -13.45 2.56
N ILE A 223 1.69 -14.00 1.80
CA ILE A 223 0.29 -13.55 1.81
C ILE A 223 -0.34 -13.72 3.19
N CYS A 224 -0.19 -14.89 3.82
CA CYS A 224 -0.68 -15.13 5.19
C CYS A 224 -0.03 -14.16 6.20
N SER A 225 1.26 -13.86 6.01
CA SER A 225 1.95 -12.88 6.87
C SER A 225 1.44 -11.46 6.63
N MET A 226 1.17 -11.06 5.39
CA MET A 226 0.58 -9.76 5.05
C MET A 226 -0.82 -9.61 5.66
N ASP A 227 -1.64 -10.66 5.62
CA ASP A 227 -2.96 -10.72 6.26
C ASP A 227 -2.87 -10.53 7.77
N ALA A 228 -2.00 -11.30 8.45
CA ALA A 228 -1.80 -11.17 9.89
C ALA A 228 -1.27 -9.78 10.33
N LEU A 229 -0.61 -9.08 9.42
CA LEU A 229 -0.05 -7.76 9.64
C LEU A 229 -0.94 -6.62 9.15
N PHE A 230 -2.07 -6.93 8.50
CA PHE A 230 -2.92 -5.93 7.87
C PHE A 230 -3.54 -5.02 8.95
N ASP A 231 -3.16 -3.75 8.94
CA ASP A 231 -3.72 -2.77 9.86
C ASP A 231 -5.07 -2.28 9.32
N HIS A 232 -6.12 -2.66 10.02
CA HIS A 232 -7.49 -2.33 9.65
C HIS A 232 -7.90 -0.89 9.99
N CYS A 233 -7.22 -0.20 10.91
CA CYS A 233 -7.45 1.21 11.23
C CYS A 233 -8.91 1.66 11.55
N TYR A 234 -9.84 0.74 11.81
CA TYR A 234 -11.24 1.04 12.13
C TYR A 234 -11.36 1.85 13.42
N ALA A 235 -12.34 2.75 13.50
CA ALA A 235 -12.69 3.43 14.74
C ALA A 235 -13.22 2.41 15.78
N ALA A 236 -13.04 2.70 17.08
CA ALA A 236 -13.34 1.76 18.16
C ALA A 236 -14.81 1.29 18.18
N ASP A 237 -15.73 2.15 17.75
CA ASP A 237 -17.18 1.86 17.70
C ASP A 237 -17.59 1.03 16.46
N ASP A 238 -16.67 0.83 15.52
CA ASP A 238 -16.89 0.13 14.25
C ASP A 238 -16.07 -1.17 14.19
N ARG A 239 -15.64 -1.69 15.36
CA ARG A 239 -14.94 -2.99 15.44
C ARG A 239 -15.80 -4.07 14.80
N LEU A 240 -15.18 -4.77 13.87
CA LEU A 240 -15.75 -5.61 12.83
C LEU A 240 -16.44 -6.90 13.30
N ASP A 241 -17.08 -6.93 14.47
CA ASP A 241 -17.95 -8.06 14.86
C ASP A 241 -19.16 -8.21 13.89
N ARG A 242 -19.38 -7.24 12.99
CA ARG A 242 -20.44 -7.26 11.97
C ARG A 242 -20.07 -7.89 10.61
N ILE A 243 -18.80 -7.96 10.20
CA ILE A 243 -18.45 -8.40 8.82
C ILE A 243 -18.18 -9.92 8.72
N VAL A 244 -17.98 -10.60 9.83
CA VAL A 244 -17.73 -12.06 9.83
C VAL A 244 -19.03 -12.89 9.92
N GLY A 245 -20.21 -12.28 10.10
CA GLY A 245 -21.43 -13.05 10.30
C GLY A 245 -22.79 -12.40 10.03
N ALA A 246 -22.87 -11.13 9.62
CA ALA A 246 -24.15 -10.54 9.21
C ALA A 246 -24.21 -10.45 7.68
N PRO A 247 -25.30 -10.91 7.03
CA PRO A 247 -25.52 -10.64 5.62
C PRO A 247 -25.70 -9.13 5.46
N CYS A 248 -24.63 -8.42 5.04
CA CYS A 248 -24.72 -7.00 4.76
C CYS A 248 -25.70 -6.77 3.60
N ASP A 249 -26.70 -5.94 3.85
CA ASP A 249 -27.66 -5.44 2.87
C ASP A 249 -26.96 -4.93 1.62
N SER A 250 -27.17 -5.60 0.48
CA SER A 250 -27.12 -5.20 -0.95
C SER A 250 -26.12 -4.17 -1.52
N LYS A 251 -25.34 -3.43 -0.73
CA LYS A 251 -24.38 -2.41 -1.17
C LYS A 251 -22.97 -2.92 -0.95
N ALA A 252 -22.28 -3.23 -2.04
CA ALA A 252 -20.94 -3.80 -1.98
C ALA A 252 -19.86 -2.82 -1.48
N TRP A 253 -20.12 -1.51 -1.55
CA TRP A 253 -19.24 -0.44 -1.07
C TRP A 253 -19.80 0.24 0.19
N GLN A 254 -18.98 0.34 1.23
CA GLN A 254 -19.37 0.94 2.52
C GLN A 254 -18.34 1.96 3.01
N TRP A 255 -18.77 3.20 3.21
CA TRP A 255 -17.97 4.20 3.93
C TRP A 255 -17.86 3.77 5.39
N THR A 256 -16.62 3.62 5.87
CA THR A 256 -16.33 3.06 7.20
C THR A 256 -15.66 4.10 8.07
N ALA A 257 -16.01 4.14 9.36
CA ALA A 257 -15.36 5.05 10.29
C ALA A 257 -13.89 4.64 10.50
N THR A 258 -12.99 5.60 10.43
CA THR A 258 -11.54 5.37 10.46
C THR A 258 -10.85 6.30 11.45
N THR A 259 -9.78 5.79 12.06
CA THR A 259 -8.87 6.56 12.92
C THR A 259 -7.84 7.37 12.11
N GLN A 260 -7.85 7.23 10.79
CA GLN A 260 -6.90 7.87 9.90
C GLN A 260 -7.44 9.20 9.38
N PRO A 261 -6.55 10.14 8.98
CA PRO A 261 -6.97 11.44 8.45
C PRO A 261 -7.46 11.38 6.99
N TRP A 262 -7.58 10.19 6.38
CA TRP A 262 -8.12 10.01 5.04
C TRP A 262 -9.43 9.21 5.08
N GLY A 263 -10.24 9.32 4.02
CA GLY A 263 -11.49 8.56 3.91
C GLY A 263 -11.25 7.08 3.72
N LEU A 264 -12.09 6.22 4.29
CA LEU A 264 -12.03 4.77 4.12
C LEU A 264 -13.33 4.26 3.50
N LEU A 265 -13.22 3.68 2.31
CA LEU A 265 -14.30 2.97 1.62
C LEU A 265 -13.92 1.50 1.49
N VAL A 266 -14.76 0.62 2.03
CA VAL A 266 -14.52 -0.82 2.09
C VAL A 266 -15.37 -1.56 1.07
N TYR A 267 -14.74 -2.47 0.32
CA TYR A 267 -15.39 -3.49 -0.49
C TYR A 267 -15.20 -4.86 0.14
N ALA A 268 -16.29 -5.41 0.67
CA ALA A 268 -16.31 -6.77 1.16
C ALA A 268 -16.69 -7.71 0.02
N SER A 269 -15.71 -8.41 -0.55
CA SER A 269 -15.99 -9.45 -1.54
C SER A 269 -16.59 -10.64 -0.79
N GLN A 270 -17.92 -10.78 -0.80
CA GLN A 270 -18.57 -11.97 -0.26
C GLN A 270 -18.12 -13.18 -1.07
N ALA A 271 -17.54 -14.17 -0.38
CA ALA A 271 -17.19 -15.46 -0.97
C ALA A 271 -17.07 -16.48 0.16
N VAL A 272 -18.22 -16.88 0.72
CA VAL A 272 -18.31 -18.06 1.59
C VAL A 272 -19.59 -18.88 1.36
N SER A 273 -20.59 -18.39 0.62
CA SER A 273 -21.69 -19.26 0.17
C SER A 273 -21.39 -19.77 -1.24
N GLU A 274 -21.39 -21.10 -1.43
CA GLU A 274 -21.24 -21.77 -2.74
C GLU A 274 -22.29 -21.31 -3.77
N GLU A 275 -23.36 -20.65 -3.35
CA GLU A 275 -24.48 -20.23 -4.20
C GLU A 275 -24.41 -18.77 -4.68
N MET A 276 -23.53 -17.92 -4.12
CA MET A 276 -23.41 -16.52 -4.55
C MET A 276 -22.20 -16.33 -5.46
N LEU A 277 -22.47 -16.11 -6.75
CA LEU A 277 -21.47 -15.64 -7.71
C LEU A 277 -20.90 -14.30 -7.25
N PRO A 278 -19.57 -14.08 -7.28
CA PRO A 278 -19.01 -12.78 -7.00
C PRO A 278 -19.57 -11.75 -7.98
N ALA A 279 -19.87 -10.54 -7.49
CA ALA A 279 -20.33 -9.43 -8.33
C ALA A 279 -19.39 -9.22 -9.53
N ALA A 280 -19.98 -8.89 -10.68
CA ALA A 280 -19.18 -8.67 -11.87
C ALA A 280 -18.23 -7.47 -11.64
N PRO A 281 -16.99 -7.50 -12.17
CA PRO A 281 -16.07 -6.37 -12.06
C PRO A 281 -16.67 -5.03 -12.50
N GLU A 282 -17.51 -5.07 -13.52
CA GLU A 282 -18.23 -3.93 -14.08
C GLU A 282 -19.24 -3.36 -13.07
N GLU A 283 -20.03 -4.22 -12.41
CA GLU A 283 -20.95 -3.83 -11.34
C GLU A 283 -20.21 -3.20 -10.16
N THR A 284 -19.01 -3.71 -9.87
CA THR A 284 -18.15 -3.16 -8.81
C THR A 284 -17.70 -1.73 -9.14
N ALA A 285 -17.33 -1.47 -10.40
CA ALA A 285 -16.95 -0.13 -10.87
C ALA A 285 -18.14 0.84 -10.88
N VAL A 286 -19.30 0.40 -11.39
CA VAL A 286 -20.57 1.14 -11.36
C VAL A 286 -20.93 1.51 -9.92
N GLY A 287 -20.92 0.54 -9.01
CA GLY A 287 -21.21 0.78 -7.60
C GLY A 287 -20.23 1.76 -6.93
N PHE A 288 -18.98 1.82 -7.39
CA PHE A 288 -18.02 2.78 -6.87
C PHE A 288 -18.31 4.20 -7.37
N PHE A 289 -18.41 4.41 -8.68
CA PHE A 289 -18.58 5.74 -9.27
C PHE A 289 -19.99 6.28 -9.12
N ASP A 290 -21.01 5.46 -9.40
CA ASP A 290 -22.39 5.92 -9.55
C ASP A 290 -23.16 5.86 -8.22
N VAL A 291 -22.61 5.15 -7.23
CA VAL A 291 -23.20 5.05 -5.89
C VAL A 291 -22.26 5.61 -4.82
N ALA A 292 -21.10 4.99 -4.59
CA ALA A 292 -20.28 5.30 -3.41
C ALA A 292 -19.67 6.72 -3.44
N LEU A 293 -19.21 7.19 -4.59
CA LEU A 293 -18.68 8.55 -4.76
C LEU A 293 -19.77 9.62 -4.89
N GLN A 294 -21.03 9.24 -5.09
CA GLN A 294 -22.17 10.17 -5.11
C GLN A 294 -22.76 10.43 -3.72
N GLN A 295 -22.41 9.60 -2.75
CA GLN A 295 -22.88 9.74 -1.38
C GLN A 295 -22.28 11.00 -0.70
N PRO A 296 -23.04 11.70 0.17
CA PRO A 296 -22.56 12.87 0.91
C PRO A 296 -21.26 12.63 1.67
N GLU A 297 -21.08 11.43 2.20
CA GLU A 297 -19.91 10.99 2.97
C GLU A 297 -18.59 11.22 2.22
N ALA A 298 -18.58 11.03 0.90
CA ALA A 298 -17.42 11.25 0.05
C ALA A 298 -17.01 12.73 0.04
N TRP A 299 -17.98 13.63 -0.11
CA TRP A 299 -17.76 15.08 -0.10
C TRP A 299 -17.38 15.60 1.29
N ASP A 300 -18.11 15.15 2.31
CA ASP A 300 -17.87 15.53 3.70
C ASP A 300 -16.47 15.11 4.17
N MET A 301 -15.97 13.99 3.67
CA MET A 301 -14.59 13.57 3.93
C MET A 301 -13.56 14.49 3.28
N CYS A 302 -13.76 14.93 2.03
CA CYS A 302 -12.91 15.95 1.41
C CYS A 302 -12.93 17.26 2.21
N GLN A 303 -14.10 17.70 2.65
CA GLN A 303 -14.23 18.93 3.43
C GLN A 303 -13.54 18.84 4.79
N ARG A 304 -13.70 17.72 5.51
CA ARG A 304 -12.98 17.46 6.77
C ARG A 304 -11.47 17.49 6.59
N GLN A 305 -10.95 16.76 5.60
CA GLN A 305 -9.52 16.76 5.28
C GLN A 305 -8.99 18.16 4.98
N ARG A 306 -9.74 18.97 4.22
CA ARG A 306 -9.39 20.35 3.92
C ARG A 306 -9.33 21.22 5.19
N GLN A 307 -10.35 21.12 6.04
CA GLN A 307 -10.42 21.86 7.30
C GLN A 307 -9.27 21.46 8.24
N ASP A 308 -8.99 20.16 8.36
CA ASP A 308 -7.91 19.65 9.19
C ASP A 308 -6.55 20.09 8.64
N ALA A 309 -6.34 20.01 7.32
CA ALA A 309 -5.10 20.50 6.70
C ALA A 309 -4.92 22.02 6.92
N ALA A 310 -5.99 22.81 6.82
CA ALA A 310 -5.94 24.25 7.11
C ALA A 310 -5.63 24.51 8.60
N ARG A 311 -6.25 23.75 9.52
CA ARG A 311 -5.98 23.84 10.96
C ARG A 311 -4.54 23.48 11.29
N THR A 312 -4.02 22.38 10.76
CA THR A 312 -2.63 21.97 10.95
C THR A 312 -1.66 23.03 10.44
N ARG A 313 -1.90 23.63 9.26
CA ARG A 313 -1.07 24.73 8.75
C ARG A 313 -1.06 25.94 9.70
N LEU A 314 -2.23 26.33 10.22
CA LEU A 314 -2.33 27.43 11.19
C LEU A 314 -1.59 27.11 12.49
N THR A 315 -1.67 25.87 12.98
CA THR A 315 -0.94 25.43 14.18
C THR A 315 0.56 25.43 13.94
N CYS A 316 1.04 24.94 12.80
CA CYS A 316 2.48 24.98 12.45
C CYS A 316 3.01 26.41 12.39
N LEU A 317 2.24 27.36 11.83
CA LEU A 317 2.62 28.78 11.79
C LEU A 317 2.65 29.45 13.18
N ARG A 318 1.90 28.91 14.16
CA ARG A 318 1.90 29.38 15.55
C ARG A 318 2.89 28.65 16.45
N GLY A 319 3.36 27.47 16.04
CA GLY A 319 3.99 26.46 16.88
C GLY A 319 5.51 26.41 16.89
N ASP A 320 6.20 27.44 16.38
CA ASP A 320 7.66 27.59 16.55
C ASP A 320 8.06 28.03 17.99
N GLU A 321 7.13 27.98 18.95
CA GLU A 321 7.41 28.21 20.37
C GLU A 321 7.82 26.92 21.10
N HIS A 322 9.06 26.94 21.60
CA HIS A 322 9.73 26.05 22.55
C HIS A 322 8.97 24.81 23.07
N LEU A 323 9.07 23.72 22.33
CA LEU A 323 9.10 22.39 22.96
C LEU A 323 10.47 22.21 23.60
N ASP A 324 10.51 22.05 24.92
CA ASP A 324 11.73 21.78 25.68
C ASP A 324 12.47 20.54 25.13
N GLU A 325 13.78 20.66 24.99
CA GLU A 325 14.65 19.66 24.37
C GLU A 325 14.64 18.35 25.16
N THR A 326 14.52 18.42 26.50
CA THR A 326 14.42 17.21 27.33
C THR A 326 13.11 16.44 27.09
N THR A 327 12.01 17.17 26.86
CA THR A 327 10.71 16.57 26.50
C THR A 327 10.75 15.94 25.10
N ARG A 328 11.50 16.53 24.17
CA ARG A 328 11.71 15.97 22.81
C ARG A 328 12.49 14.66 22.86
N LEU A 329 13.61 14.63 23.58
CA LEU A 329 14.45 13.42 23.72
C LEU A 329 13.71 12.29 24.45
N SER A 330 12.95 12.60 25.50
CA SER A 330 12.13 11.60 26.20
C SER A 330 11.07 10.97 25.30
N ARG A 331 10.35 11.78 24.51
CA ARG A 331 9.36 11.27 23.54
C ARG A 331 9.99 10.43 22.43
N ALA A 332 11.19 10.82 21.97
CA ALA A 332 11.93 10.04 20.98
C ALA A 332 12.35 8.67 21.53
N ALA A 333 12.80 8.60 22.80
CA ALA A 333 13.14 7.35 23.46
C ALA A 333 11.92 6.44 23.66
N GLU A 334 10.79 6.99 24.13
CA GLU A 334 9.52 6.25 24.26
C GLU A 334 9.01 5.72 22.90
N ALA A 335 9.13 6.53 21.84
CA ALA A 335 8.79 6.10 20.49
C ALA A 335 9.68 4.93 20.04
N VAL A 336 10.99 4.99 20.28
CA VAL A 336 11.95 3.92 19.96
C VAL A 336 11.58 2.59 20.66
N GLU A 337 11.24 2.65 21.95
CA GLU A 337 10.81 1.45 22.69
C GLU A 337 9.49 0.89 22.17
N SER A 338 8.52 1.77 21.85
CA SER A 338 7.24 1.40 21.23
C SER A 338 7.43 0.70 19.88
N HIS A 339 8.30 1.24 19.01
CA HIS A 339 8.61 0.64 17.71
C HIS A 339 9.32 -0.72 17.84
N ALA A 340 10.23 -0.88 18.80
CA ALA A 340 10.88 -2.17 19.05
C ALA A 340 9.89 -3.23 19.54
N HIS A 341 8.95 -2.86 20.42
CA HIS A 341 7.87 -3.74 20.85
C HIS A 341 6.94 -4.11 19.69
N GLN A 342 6.55 -3.13 18.87
CA GLN A 342 5.71 -3.33 17.70
C GLN A 342 6.37 -4.29 16.70
N LEU A 343 7.67 -4.12 16.44
CA LEU A 343 8.42 -5.04 15.60
C LEU A 343 8.38 -6.47 16.17
N ASP A 344 8.65 -6.66 17.47
CA ASP A 344 8.61 -8.00 18.09
C ASP A 344 7.26 -8.69 17.88
N LEU A 345 6.15 -7.96 18.05
CA LEU A 345 4.80 -8.44 17.78
C LEU A 345 4.62 -8.83 16.31
N GLN A 346 5.08 -8.00 15.38
CA GLN A 346 5.01 -8.28 13.95
C GLN A 346 5.79 -9.55 13.57
N LEU A 347 7.02 -9.70 14.07
CA LEU A 347 7.84 -10.89 13.83
C LEU A 347 7.17 -12.16 14.38
N ARG A 348 6.51 -12.09 15.55
CA ARG A 348 5.71 -13.20 16.09
C ARG A 348 4.53 -13.55 15.18
N ARG A 349 3.82 -12.55 14.66
CA ARG A 349 2.70 -12.75 13.74
C ARG A 349 3.15 -13.43 12.44
N VAL A 350 4.30 -13.05 11.89
CA VAL A 350 4.91 -13.73 10.72
C VAL A 350 5.16 -15.21 11.01
N ILE A 351 5.79 -15.54 12.14
CA ILE A 351 6.04 -16.94 12.54
C ILE A 351 4.71 -17.70 12.69
N HIS A 352 3.73 -17.10 13.37
CA HIS A 352 2.43 -17.75 13.59
C HIS A 352 1.69 -18.02 12.28
N ALA A 353 1.60 -17.01 11.41
CA ALA A 353 0.97 -17.14 10.10
C ALA A 353 1.64 -18.22 9.25
N PHE A 354 2.98 -18.24 9.22
CA PHE A 354 3.74 -19.27 8.52
C PHE A 354 3.42 -20.69 9.04
N LEU A 355 3.48 -20.88 10.37
CA LEU A 355 3.23 -22.18 10.98
C LEU A 355 1.79 -22.64 10.79
N GLN A 356 0.82 -21.75 10.98
CA GLN A 356 -0.61 -22.03 10.80
C GLN A 356 -0.92 -22.49 9.37
N GLN A 357 -0.35 -21.80 8.38
CA GLN A 357 -0.52 -22.19 6.98
C GLN A 357 0.07 -23.59 6.71
N ARG A 358 1.22 -23.93 7.30
CA ARG A 358 1.78 -25.27 7.18
C ARG A 358 0.91 -26.34 7.82
N TYR A 359 0.36 -26.07 9.01
CA TYR A 359 -0.58 -26.99 9.63
C TYR A 359 -1.80 -27.25 8.76
N HIS A 360 -2.31 -26.21 8.09
CA HIS A 360 -3.39 -26.35 7.13
C HIS A 360 -3.00 -27.25 5.94
N LEU A 361 -1.82 -27.02 5.32
CA LEU A 361 -1.34 -27.85 4.20
C LEU A 361 -1.13 -29.33 4.60
N GLN A 362 -0.69 -29.59 5.83
CA GLN A 362 -0.51 -30.93 6.37
C GLN A 362 -1.85 -31.64 6.64
N ALA A 363 -2.83 -30.91 7.19
CA ALA A 363 -4.15 -31.46 7.48
C ALA A 363 -4.93 -31.87 6.22
N HIS A 364 -4.71 -31.16 5.10
CA HIS A 364 -5.40 -31.41 3.82
C HIS A 364 -4.61 -32.29 2.83
N GLY A 365 -3.53 -32.95 3.27
CA GLY A 365 -2.82 -33.96 2.47
C GLY A 365 -2.09 -33.44 1.23
N THR A 366 -1.96 -32.12 1.08
CA THR A 366 -1.26 -31.48 -0.06
C THR A 366 0.26 -31.50 0.06
N GLU A 367 0.81 -31.89 1.21
CA GLU A 367 2.26 -32.12 1.39
C GLU A 367 2.57 -33.63 1.46
N ASN A 368 3.31 -34.12 0.47
CA ASN A 368 3.82 -35.49 0.42
C ASN A 368 5.03 -35.68 1.36
N ALA A 369 4.87 -35.45 2.66
CA ALA A 369 5.70 -36.07 3.71
C ALA A 369 5.19 -35.63 5.08
N PRO A 370 5.02 -36.54 6.06
CA PRO A 370 5.02 -36.14 7.45
C PRO A 370 6.40 -35.54 7.74
N SER A 371 6.49 -34.20 7.86
CA SER A 371 7.68 -33.55 8.38
C SER A 371 7.98 -34.20 9.74
N SER A 372 9.10 -34.91 9.88
CA SER A 372 9.41 -35.59 11.13
C SER A 372 9.32 -34.58 12.28
N ARG A 373 8.80 -34.98 13.45
CA ARG A 373 8.66 -34.12 14.64
C ARG A 373 9.96 -33.34 14.95
N GLN A 374 11.11 -33.96 14.63
CA GLN A 374 12.43 -33.38 14.73
C GLN A 374 12.68 -32.23 13.74
N ARG A 375 12.24 -32.31 12.48
CA ARG A 375 12.36 -31.23 11.50
C ARG A 375 11.53 -30.01 11.89
N SER A 376 10.29 -30.21 12.34
CA SER A 376 9.45 -29.11 12.82
C SER A 376 10.05 -28.43 14.05
N ALA A 377 10.68 -29.20 14.95
CA ALA A 377 11.40 -28.64 16.09
C ALA A 377 12.65 -27.83 15.67
N MET A 378 13.43 -28.33 14.69
CA MET A 378 14.58 -27.59 14.15
C MET A 378 14.17 -26.29 13.46
N LEU A 379 13.11 -26.32 12.63
CA LEU A 379 12.60 -25.12 11.97
C LEU A 379 12.19 -24.05 12.98
N ARG A 380 11.44 -24.44 14.02
CA ARG A 380 11.06 -23.51 15.11
C ARG A 380 12.27 -22.94 15.82
N LYS A 381 13.29 -23.76 16.12
CA LYS A 381 14.55 -23.29 16.73
C LYS A 381 15.25 -22.26 15.83
N HIS A 382 15.36 -22.51 14.53
CA HIS A 382 15.97 -21.57 13.59
C HIS A 382 15.15 -20.27 13.43
N MET A 383 13.82 -20.34 13.43
CA MET A 383 12.96 -19.16 13.42
C MET A 383 13.14 -18.28 14.65
N VAL A 384 13.33 -18.87 15.83
CA VAL A 384 13.60 -18.12 17.07
C VAL A 384 14.92 -17.36 16.97
N VAL A 385 15.98 -18.01 16.45
CA VAL A 385 17.28 -17.35 16.22
C VAL A 385 17.14 -16.23 15.20
N ALA A 386 16.51 -16.49 14.06
CA ALA A 386 16.28 -15.47 13.02
C ALA A 386 15.47 -14.27 13.55
N LYS A 387 14.52 -14.50 14.47
CA LYS A 387 13.75 -13.43 15.12
C LYS A 387 14.66 -12.57 16.01
N GLN A 388 15.54 -13.20 16.79
CA GLN A 388 16.50 -12.49 17.63
C GLN A 388 17.47 -11.65 16.78
N GLU A 389 17.98 -12.21 15.68
CA GLU A 389 18.82 -11.51 14.71
C GLU A 389 18.10 -10.30 14.10
N ALA A 390 16.85 -10.45 13.68
CA ALA A 390 16.04 -9.37 13.12
C ALA A 390 15.80 -8.25 14.14
N ALA A 391 15.43 -8.58 15.38
CA ALA A 391 15.25 -7.60 16.46
C ALA A 391 16.55 -6.86 16.78
N GLN A 392 17.70 -7.55 16.77
CA GLN A 392 19.01 -6.93 16.99
C GLN A 392 19.40 -6.02 15.82
N SER A 393 19.19 -6.46 14.58
CA SER A 393 19.42 -5.65 13.38
C SER A 393 18.62 -4.36 13.40
N PHE A 394 17.34 -4.43 13.79
CA PHE A 394 16.49 -3.24 13.96
C PHE A 394 17.06 -2.28 15.00
N LYS A 395 17.46 -2.76 16.18
CA LYS A 395 18.05 -1.91 17.22
C LYS A 395 19.32 -1.19 16.73
N VAL A 396 20.17 -1.87 15.95
CA VAL A 396 21.38 -1.28 15.38
C VAL A 396 21.02 -0.20 14.36
N GLN A 397 20.15 -0.49 13.41
CA GLN A 397 19.73 0.48 12.38
C GLN A 397 19.01 1.69 13.00
N LEU A 398 18.21 1.48 14.03
CA LEU A 398 17.52 2.55 14.74
C LEU A 398 18.49 3.48 15.46
N ARG A 399 19.52 2.95 16.13
CA ARG A 399 20.58 3.76 16.74
C ARG A 399 21.32 4.59 15.70
N GLN A 400 21.67 4.00 14.55
CA GLN A 400 22.33 4.70 13.45
C GLN A 400 21.46 5.84 12.90
N LEU A 401 20.15 5.58 12.74
CA LEU A 401 19.18 6.57 12.29
C LEU A 401 19.03 7.73 13.29
N CYS A 402 18.97 7.43 14.59
CA CYS A 402 18.90 8.46 15.64
C CYS A 402 20.17 9.32 15.65
N THR A 403 21.36 8.72 15.55
CA THR A 403 22.63 9.48 15.51
C THR A 403 22.76 10.37 14.28
N ALA A 404 22.20 9.97 13.14
CA ALA A 404 22.25 10.77 11.92
C ALA A 404 21.28 11.97 11.92
N ASN A 405 20.25 11.95 12.76
CA ASN A 405 19.20 12.98 12.81
C ASN A 405 19.36 13.96 13.98
N THR A 406 20.20 13.68 14.97
CA THR A 406 20.52 14.60 16.07
C THR A 406 21.15 15.93 15.63
N ASP A 407 21.63 16.03 14.39
CA ASP A 407 22.21 17.26 13.83
C ASP A 407 21.16 18.22 13.24
N VAL A 408 19.86 17.88 13.24
CA VAL A 408 18.80 18.67 12.57
C VAL A 408 17.70 19.07 13.56
N ALA A 409 17.87 20.21 14.23
CA ALA A 409 17.01 20.70 15.32
C ALA A 409 15.66 21.32 14.91
N ASN A 410 14.96 20.78 13.90
CA ASN A 410 13.68 21.33 13.43
C ASN A 410 12.51 20.34 13.60
N THR A 411 11.30 20.83 13.83
CA THR A 411 10.04 20.05 13.96
C THR A 411 9.77 19.15 12.74
N THR A 412 10.17 19.58 11.55
CA THR A 412 10.14 18.77 10.31
C THR A 412 11.07 17.54 10.39
N ALA A 413 12.09 17.56 11.24
CA ALA A 413 13.00 16.43 11.45
C ALA A 413 12.33 15.29 12.23
N VAL A 414 11.38 15.59 13.13
CA VAL A 414 10.67 14.56 13.91
C VAL A 414 9.74 13.73 13.04
N GLU A 415 8.97 14.37 12.15
CA GLU A 415 8.10 13.66 11.19
C GLU A 415 8.93 12.82 10.19
N ARG A 416 10.05 13.37 9.73
CA ARG A 416 11.00 12.65 8.86
C ARG A 416 11.64 11.47 9.58
N LEU A 417 12.00 11.62 10.86
CA LEU A 417 12.55 10.55 11.68
C LEU A 417 11.53 9.42 11.86
N SER A 418 10.28 9.74 12.23
CA SER A 418 9.21 8.74 12.38
C SER A 418 8.96 7.96 11.09
N SER A 419 8.86 8.64 9.93
CA SER A 419 8.74 7.94 8.63
C SER A 419 9.97 7.08 8.33
N SER A 420 11.17 7.49 8.77
CA SER A 420 12.40 6.72 8.55
C SER A 420 12.48 5.50 9.46
N ILE A 421 11.93 5.56 10.68
CA ILE A 421 11.82 4.41 11.58
C ILE A 421 10.87 3.37 11.00
N ASP A 422 9.71 3.80 10.49
CA ASP A 422 8.75 2.92 9.82
C ASP A 422 9.38 2.22 8.60
N ASP A 423 10.15 2.95 7.78
CA ASP A 423 10.92 2.40 6.65
C ASP A 423 11.91 1.29 7.05
N VAL A 424 12.56 1.45 8.21
CA VAL A 424 13.50 0.47 8.78
C VAL A 424 12.73 -0.74 9.33
N GLN A 425 11.62 -0.51 10.02
CA GLN A 425 10.77 -1.57 10.56
C GLN A 425 10.19 -2.44 9.44
N GLU A 426 9.62 -1.82 8.40
CA GLU A 426 9.11 -2.50 7.20
C GLU A 426 10.19 -3.38 6.56
N LEU A 427 11.41 -2.85 6.40
CA LEU A 427 12.54 -3.58 5.83
C LEU A 427 12.90 -4.82 6.66
N VAL A 428 13.02 -4.67 7.98
CA VAL A 428 13.41 -5.77 8.86
C VAL A 428 12.36 -6.89 8.82
N VAL A 429 11.07 -6.55 8.80
CA VAL A 429 10.00 -7.56 8.69
C VAL A 429 10.07 -8.28 7.35
N GLN A 430 10.28 -7.58 6.24
CA GLN A 430 10.38 -8.20 4.92
C GLN A 430 11.61 -9.12 4.80
N GLN A 431 12.76 -8.71 5.34
CA GLN A 431 13.96 -9.55 5.41
C GLN A 431 13.72 -10.80 6.26
N PHE A 432 13.02 -10.64 7.39
CA PHE A 432 12.66 -11.77 8.25
C PHE A 432 11.70 -12.75 7.56
N GLN A 433 10.69 -12.26 6.83
CA GLN A 433 9.80 -13.11 6.02
C GLN A 433 10.59 -13.95 5.02
N GLN A 434 11.54 -13.34 4.30
CA GLN A 434 12.41 -14.06 3.37
C GLN A 434 13.27 -15.10 4.08
N ARG A 435 13.89 -14.72 5.22
CA ARG A 435 14.72 -15.64 6.01
C ARG A 435 13.94 -16.86 6.47
N VAL A 436 12.68 -16.68 6.89
CA VAL A 436 11.79 -17.77 7.26
C VAL A 436 11.52 -18.72 6.09
N LEU A 437 11.28 -18.19 4.88
CA LEU A 437 11.11 -19.00 3.67
C LEU A 437 12.39 -19.78 3.34
N ASP A 438 13.55 -19.14 3.43
CA ASP A 438 14.83 -19.77 3.11
C ASP A 438 15.20 -20.90 4.09
N LEU A 439 14.95 -20.67 5.39
CA LEU A 439 15.11 -21.70 6.42
C LEU A 439 14.26 -22.94 6.15
N TRP A 440 13.02 -22.71 5.69
CA TRP A 440 12.13 -23.78 5.33
C TRP A 440 12.62 -24.55 4.08
N ARG A 441 12.96 -23.84 3.00
CA ARG A 441 13.50 -24.44 1.77
C ARG A 441 14.75 -25.27 2.02
N ALA A 442 15.66 -24.78 2.86
CA ALA A 442 16.88 -25.51 3.23
C ALA A 442 16.55 -26.86 3.90
N LEU A 443 15.53 -26.89 4.75
CA LEU A 443 15.09 -28.13 5.41
C LEU A 443 14.40 -29.11 4.45
N GLU A 444 13.71 -28.61 3.42
CA GLU A 444 13.12 -29.45 2.37
C GLU A 444 14.17 -30.02 1.41
N ALA A 445 15.18 -29.22 1.04
CA ALA A 445 16.29 -29.68 0.20
C ALA A 445 17.07 -30.83 0.87
N CYS A 446 17.26 -30.78 2.19
CA CYS A 446 17.88 -31.87 2.96
C CYS A 446 17.00 -33.13 3.06
N ALA A 447 15.75 -33.10 2.60
CA ALA A 447 14.81 -34.23 2.68
C ALA A 447 14.78 -35.10 1.42
N LEU A 448 15.30 -34.62 0.29
CA LEU A 448 15.30 -35.37 -0.96
C LEU A 448 16.39 -36.46 -0.90
N PRO A 449 16.05 -37.76 -1.01
CA PRO A 449 17.04 -38.82 -1.00
C PRO A 449 17.94 -38.71 -2.25
N ALA A 450 19.25 -38.82 -2.04
CA ALA A 450 20.30 -38.90 -3.07
C ALA A 450 20.22 -40.20 -3.90
N SER A 451 19.03 -40.54 -4.41
CA SER A 451 18.73 -41.76 -5.16
C SER A 451 18.84 -41.54 -6.67
N ARG A 452 19.90 -40.86 -7.14
CA ARG A 452 20.28 -40.84 -8.57
C ARG A 452 21.80 -40.71 -8.74
N MET A 453 22.57 -41.62 -8.15
CA MET A 453 23.94 -41.89 -8.57
C MET A 453 24.28 -43.36 -8.31
N THR A 454 23.65 -44.27 -9.03
CA THR A 454 24.17 -45.61 -9.31
C THR A 454 23.42 -46.20 -10.49
N SER A 455 23.90 -45.98 -11.71
CA SER A 455 23.89 -46.98 -12.77
C SER A 455 24.50 -46.41 -14.05
N THR A 456 25.81 -46.59 -14.19
CA THR A 456 26.41 -47.00 -15.46
C THR A 456 27.68 -47.75 -15.12
N ARG A 457 27.54 -49.05 -14.85
CA ARG A 457 28.56 -50.02 -15.22
C ARG A 457 28.37 -50.32 -16.70
N LYS A 458 29.38 -50.03 -17.50
CA LYS A 458 29.84 -50.94 -18.54
C LYS A 458 31.33 -51.06 -18.41
#